data_AF-A0A369H4X0-F1
#
_entry.id   AF-A0A369H4X0-F1
#
_cell.length_a   1.000
_cell.length_b   1.000
_cell.length_c   1.000
_cell.angle_alpha   90.00
_cell.angle_beta   90.00
_cell.angle_gamma   90.00
#
_symmetry.space_group_name_H-M   'P 1'
#
loop_
_entity.id
_entity.type
_entity.pdbx_description
1 polymer ?
#
loop_
_entity_poly.entity_id
_entity_poly.type
_entity_poly.pdbx_seq_one_letter_code
_entity_poly.pdbx_strand_id
1 'polypeptide(L)'
;MNVAFNSALRQSRALRSELVDLNTKGAPTPAEIGNVSASLATFSKTLDEYQQLARQELIQKKQEEAFERIKKFRLDLSDFRSQIDAIKKARDEAQHQNNRNELLGRRPYNATPENPYANATVGPTPSAFQPRQPAGPLTTGSADEMREAHAFREQNFMATTNQALDEYIARGQAVLGDLGQQREMLKNTQKRLYNVANTLGVSGDTIRMVERRAREDKWIFFAGVIVFFLFCWLVLHYLR
;
A
#
# COMPACT_ATOMS: atom_id res chain seq x y z
N MET A 1 18.23 28.76 -9.30
CA MET A 1 16.80 28.59 -9.67
C MET A 1 16.56 27.71 -10.90
N ASN A 2 17.03 28.09 -12.09
CA ASN A 2 16.72 27.34 -13.33
C ASN A 2 17.27 25.90 -13.36
N VAL A 3 18.46 25.67 -12.81
CA VAL A 3 19.06 24.33 -12.74
C VAL A 3 18.20 23.39 -11.87
N ALA A 4 17.77 23.85 -10.70
CA ALA A 4 16.91 23.09 -9.79
C ALA A 4 15.52 22.80 -10.38
N PHE A 5 14.96 23.74 -11.15
CA PHE A 5 13.72 23.49 -11.89
C PHE A 5 13.89 22.40 -12.95
N ASN A 6 14.95 22.49 -13.76
CA ASN A 6 15.20 21.52 -14.84
C ASN A 6 15.53 20.12 -14.30
N SER A 7 16.25 20.02 -13.18
CA SER A 7 16.50 18.73 -12.53
C SER A 7 15.20 18.11 -12.00
N ALA A 8 14.37 18.89 -11.29
CA ALA A 8 13.07 18.44 -10.80
C ALA A 8 12.14 18.00 -11.95
N LEU A 9 12.10 18.77 -13.04
CA LEU A 9 11.31 18.43 -14.23
C LEU A 9 11.78 17.14 -14.91
N ARG A 10 13.09 16.91 -15.00
CA ARG A 10 13.64 15.67 -15.57
C ARG A 10 13.30 14.47 -14.69
N GLN A 11 13.47 14.62 -13.37
CA GLN A 11 13.17 13.57 -12.40
C GLN A 11 11.68 13.24 -12.36
N SER A 12 10.78 14.22 -12.44
CA SER A 12 9.33 13.96 -12.45
C SER A 12 8.90 13.21 -13.71
N ARG A 13 9.46 13.53 -14.88
CA ARG A 13 9.20 12.79 -16.13
C ARG A 13 9.73 11.36 -16.08
N ALA A 14 10.93 11.16 -15.54
CA ALA A 14 11.49 9.83 -15.36
C ALA A 14 10.62 8.98 -14.43
N LEU A 15 10.24 9.53 -13.26
CA LEU A 15 9.34 8.87 -12.30
C LEU A 15 7.99 8.49 -12.92
N ARG A 16 7.39 9.37 -13.74
CA ARG A 16 6.14 9.06 -14.46
C ARG A 16 6.31 7.86 -15.39
N SER A 17 7.39 7.82 -16.18
CA SER A 17 7.67 6.70 -17.07
C SER A 17 7.91 5.41 -16.30
N GLU A 18 8.75 5.45 -15.27
CA GLU A 18 9.07 4.29 -14.42
C GLU A 18 7.82 3.71 -13.75
N LEU A 19 6.89 4.57 -13.29
CA LEU A 19 5.62 4.15 -12.71
C LEU A 19 4.68 3.51 -13.73
N VAL A 20 4.61 4.06 -14.94
CA VAL A 20 3.83 3.45 -16.04
C VAL A 20 4.41 2.08 -16.41
N ASP A 21 5.74 1.97 -16.51
CA ASP A 21 6.43 0.71 -16.80
C ASP A 21 6.21 -0.33 -15.68
N LEU A 22 6.27 0.09 -14.41
CA LEU A 22 5.95 -0.77 -13.27
C LEU A 22 4.50 -1.26 -13.30
N ASN A 23 3.55 -0.37 -13.62
CA ASN A 23 2.14 -0.69 -13.63
C ASN A 23 1.77 -1.62 -14.79
N THR A 24 2.43 -1.50 -15.94
CA THR A 24 2.20 -2.37 -17.11
C THR A 24 2.76 -3.79 -16.94
N LYS A 25 3.82 -3.97 -16.14
CA LYS A 25 4.45 -5.28 -15.91
C LYS A 25 3.61 -6.27 -15.11
N GLY A 26 2.57 -5.83 -14.39
CA GLY A 26 1.62 -6.69 -13.66
C GLY A 26 2.19 -7.39 -12.41
N ALA A 27 3.45 -7.83 -12.43
CA ALA A 27 4.16 -8.44 -11.30
C ALA A 27 5.54 -7.80 -11.09
N PRO A 28 5.61 -6.54 -10.63
CA PRO A 28 6.87 -5.84 -10.43
C PRO A 28 7.71 -6.49 -9.32
N THR A 29 9.01 -6.58 -9.55
CA THR A 29 9.95 -7.17 -8.59
C THR A 29 10.20 -6.23 -7.41
N PRO A 30 10.58 -6.76 -6.22
CA PRO A 30 10.92 -5.92 -5.07
C PRO A 30 12.03 -4.91 -5.34
N ALA A 31 13.00 -5.30 -6.19
CA ALA A 31 14.11 -4.44 -6.58
C ALA A 31 13.65 -3.25 -7.43
N GLU A 32 12.74 -3.45 -8.39
CA GLU A 32 12.17 -2.38 -9.22
C GLU A 32 11.37 -1.39 -8.38
N ILE A 33 10.53 -1.89 -7.46
CA ILE A 33 9.79 -1.05 -6.51
C ILE A 33 10.75 -0.25 -5.60
N GLY A 34 11.84 -0.89 -5.17
CA GLY A 34 12.89 -0.27 -4.37
C GLY A 34 13.61 0.85 -5.11
N ASN A 35 13.92 0.64 -6.39
CA ASN A 35 14.57 1.64 -7.24
C ASN A 35 13.70 2.88 -7.41
N VAL A 36 12.40 2.71 -7.69
CA VAL A 36 11.47 3.85 -7.82
C VAL A 36 11.22 4.54 -6.47
N SER A 37 11.25 3.79 -5.36
CA SER A 37 11.19 4.38 -4.02
C SER A 37 12.43 5.26 -3.73
N ALA A 38 13.62 4.84 -4.18
CA ALA A 38 14.85 5.61 -4.05
C ALA A 38 14.83 6.88 -4.93
N SER A 39 14.39 6.78 -6.18
CA SER A 39 14.27 7.95 -7.08
C SER A 39 13.24 8.97 -6.56
N LEU A 40 12.18 8.52 -5.89
CA LEU A 40 11.22 9.39 -5.20
C LEU A 40 11.86 10.14 -4.02
N ALA A 41 12.71 9.47 -3.23
CA ALA A 41 13.44 10.12 -2.14
C ALA A 41 14.40 11.20 -2.66
N THR A 42 15.13 10.92 -3.75
CA THR A 42 15.97 11.91 -4.43
C THR A 42 15.13 13.09 -4.94
N PHE A 43 13.99 12.83 -5.58
CA PHE A 43 13.09 13.88 -6.05
C PHE A 43 12.59 14.77 -4.91
N SER A 44 12.16 14.18 -3.80
CA SER A 44 11.77 14.93 -2.59
C SER A 44 12.87 15.90 -2.15
N LYS A 45 14.12 15.43 -2.08
CA LYS A 45 15.26 16.26 -1.71
C LYS A 45 15.47 17.42 -2.69
N THR A 46 15.38 17.16 -4.00
CA THR A 46 15.52 18.23 -5.01
C THR A 46 14.42 19.28 -4.91
N LEU A 47 13.18 18.90 -4.52
CA LEU A 47 12.11 19.87 -4.31
C LEU A 47 12.36 20.74 -3.08
N ASP A 48 12.92 20.18 -2.02
CA ASP A 48 13.27 20.94 -0.82
C ASP A 48 14.43 21.92 -1.12
N GLU A 49 15.44 21.49 -1.87
CA GLU A 49 16.51 22.37 -2.37
C GLU A 49 15.95 23.47 -3.29
N TYR A 50 15.04 23.14 -4.21
CA TYR A 50 14.40 24.12 -5.08
C TYR A 50 13.58 25.14 -4.29
N GLN A 51 12.88 24.69 -3.24
CA GLN A 51 12.15 25.58 -2.33
C GLN A 51 13.07 26.50 -1.53
N GLN A 52 14.22 26.01 -1.06
CA GLN A 52 15.20 26.86 -0.37
C GLN A 52 15.72 27.96 -1.30
N LEU A 53 16.04 27.62 -2.55
CA LEU A 53 16.47 28.59 -3.55
C LEU A 53 15.35 29.58 -3.90
N ALA A 54 14.09 29.12 -3.99
CA ALA A 54 12.94 30.00 -4.25
C ALA A 54 12.73 31.04 -3.13
N ARG A 55 12.98 30.66 -1.88
CA ARG A 55 12.91 31.59 -0.73
C ARG A 55 13.99 32.68 -0.76
N GLN A 56 15.16 32.38 -1.32
CA GLN A 56 16.28 33.31 -1.43
C GLN A 56 16.17 34.23 -2.65
N GLU A 57 15.24 33.95 -3.57
CA GLU A 57 15.04 34.76 -4.77
C GLU A 57 14.50 36.14 -4.41
N LEU A 58 15.23 37.20 -4.81
CA LEU A 58 14.88 38.60 -4.52
C LEU A 58 13.78 39.15 -5.43
N ILE A 59 13.57 38.54 -6.60
CA ILE A 59 12.60 39.00 -7.59
C ILE A 59 11.25 38.33 -7.31
N GLN A 60 10.32 39.11 -6.76
CA GLN A 60 8.99 38.66 -6.33
C GLN A 60 8.24 37.84 -7.40
N LYS A 61 8.19 38.33 -8.64
CA LYS A 61 7.52 37.63 -9.75
C LYS A 61 8.12 36.24 -10.04
N LYS A 62 9.45 36.11 -10.01
CA LYS A 62 10.14 34.82 -10.24
C LYS A 62 9.97 33.88 -9.05
N GLN A 63 9.94 34.43 -7.84
CA GLN A 63 9.68 33.68 -6.63
C GLN A 63 8.27 33.07 -6.64
N GLU A 64 7.25 33.84 -7.02
CA GLU A 64 5.86 33.36 -7.15
C GLU A 64 5.74 32.23 -8.17
N GLU A 65 6.30 32.42 -9.37
CA GLU A 65 6.33 31.36 -10.39
C GLU A 65 7.03 30.09 -9.89
N ALA A 66 8.09 30.23 -9.10
CA ALA A 66 8.79 29.08 -8.54
C ALA A 66 7.96 28.35 -7.49
N PHE A 67 7.26 29.06 -6.61
CA PHE A 67 6.38 28.45 -5.62
C PHE A 67 5.20 27.71 -6.29
N GLU A 68 4.62 28.27 -7.36
CA GLU A 68 3.60 27.56 -8.12
C GLU A 68 4.11 26.27 -8.74
N ARG A 69 5.33 26.29 -9.30
CA ARG A 69 5.98 25.09 -9.86
C ARG A 69 6.25 24.05 -8.78
N ILE A 70 6.79 24.45 -7.63
CA ILE A 70 7.03 23.55 -6.49
C ILE A 70 5.72 22.94 -5.99
N LYS A 71 4.64 23.73 -5.92
CA LYS A 71 3.31 23.23 -5.53
C LYS A 71 2.84 22.12 -6.47
N LYS A 72 2.95 22.33 -7.79
CA LYS A 72 2.61 21.30 -8.80
C LYS A 72 3.46 20.04 -8.60
N PHE A 73 4.77 20.18 -8.42
CA PHE A 73 5.65 19.03 -8.19
C PHE A 73 5.36 18.28 -6.88
N ARG A 74 4.90 18.98 -5.83
CA ARG A 74 4.50 18.32 -4.57
C ARG A 74 3.22 17.52 -4.71
N LEU A 75 2.27 17.99 -5.52
CA LEU A 75 1.08 17.21 -5.89
C LEU A 75 1.48 15.96 -6.68
N ASP A 76 2.35 16.13 -7.69
CA ASP A 76 2.90 14.99 -8.43
C ASP A 76 3.60 13.98 -7.49
N LEU A 77 4.37 14.46 -6.51
CA LEU A 77 5.05 13.61 -5.54
C LEU A 77 4.05 12.81 -4.69
N SER A 78 2.97 13.44 -4.20
CA SER A 78 1.94 12.71 -3.46
C SER A 78 1.26 11.66 -4.33
N ASP A 79 1.00 11.97 -5.59
CA ASP A 79 0.38 11.04 -6.54
C ASP A 79 1.32 9.85 -6.82
N PHE A 80 2.60 10.10 -7.05
CA PHE A 80 3.61 9.04 -7.23
C PHE A 80 3.70 8.14 -6.00
N ARG A 81 3.68 8.70 -4.78
CA ARG A 81 3.66 7.89 -3.55
C ARG A 81 2.42 7.00 -3.48
N SER A 82 1.24 7.54 -3.81
CA SER A 82 0.00 6.78 -3.81
C SER A 82 0.02 5.63 -4.83
N GLN A 83 0.60 5.85 -6.01
CA GLN A 83 0.75 4.82 -7.05
C GLN A 83 1.70 3.71 -6.61
N ILE A 84 2.85 4.05 -6.02
CA ILE A 84 3.78 3.06 -5.47
C ILE A 84 3.13 2.23 -4.36
N ASP A 85 2.39 2.88 -3.46
CA ASP A 85 1.70 2.17 -2.37
C ASP A 85 0.61 1.24 -2.92
N ALA A 86 -0.11 1.65 -3.96
CA ALA A 86 -1.07 0.79 -4.66
C ALA A 86 -0.40 -0.41 -5.34
N ILE A 87 0.73 -0.20 -6.02
CA ILE A 87 1.52 -1.26 -6.66
C ILE A 87 2.05 -2.25 -5.62
N LYS A 88 2.59 -1.75 -4.50
CA LYS A 88 3.04 -2.58 -3.38
C LYS A 88 1.91 -3.45 -2.85
N LYS A 89 0.75 -2.83 -2.59
CA LYS A 89 -0.44 -3.55 -2.11
C LYS A 89 -0.93 -4.60 -3.11
N ALA A 90 -1.00 -4.26 -4.39
CA ALA A 90 -1.43 -5.19 -5.44
C ALA A 90 -0.48 -6.40 -5.56
N ARG A 91 0.83 -6.15 -5.43
CA ARG A 91 1.85 -7.20 -5.41
C ARG A 91 1.72 -8.08 -4.18
N ASP A 92 1.58 -7.50 -3.00
CA ASP A 92 1.45 -8.27 -1.75
C ASP A 92 0.17 -9.12 -1.79
N GLU A 93 -0.96 -8.57 -2.25
CA GLU A 93 -2.19 -9.33 -2.49
C GLU A 93 -1.97 -10.48 -3.48
N ALA A 94 -1.29 -10.24 -4.61
CA ALA A 94 -0.98 -11.30 -5.57
C ALA A 94 -0.11 -12.41 -4.95
N GLN A 95 0.83 -12.07 -4.07
CA GLN A 95 1.61 -13.05 -3.31
C GLN A 95 0.76 -13.82 -2.30
N HIS A 96 -0.15 -13.15 -1.59
CA HIS A 96 -1.08 -13.82 -0.68
C HIS A 96 -2.01 -14.77 -1.44
N GLN A 97 -2.50 -14.38 -2.62
CA GLN A 97 -3.31 -15.24 -3.48
C GLN A 97 -2.50 -16.43 -4.01
N ASN A 98 -1.25 -16.23 -4.41
CA ASN A 98 -0.36 -17.33 -4.81
C ASN A 98 -0.12 -18.31 -3.66
N ASN A 99 0.23 -17.81 -2.47
CA ASN A 99 0.41 -18.65 -1.29
C ASN A 99 -0.89 -19.38 -0.92
N ARG A 100 -2.04 -18.68 -0.98
CA ARG A 100 -3.36 -19.29 -0.78
C ARG A 100 -3.65 -20.38 -1.81
N ASN A 101 -3.36 -20.14 -3.09
CA ASN A 101 -3.54 -21.10 -4.16
C ASN A 101 -2.56 -22.27 -4.09
N GLU A 102 -1.34 -22.09 -3.62
CA GLU A 102 -0.42 -23.21 -3.37
C GLU A 102 -0.95 -24.11 -2.25
N LEU A 103 -1.50 -23.48 -1.22
CA LEU A 103 -2.04 -24.16 -0.06
C LEU A 103 -3.48 -24.69 -0.26
N LEU A 104 -4.18 -24.33 -1.34
CA LEU A 104 -5.53 -24.83 -1.72
C LEU A 104 -5.51 -25.67 -3.01
N GLY A 105 -4.56 -25.42 -3.90
CA GLY A 105 -4.47 -25.93 -5.26
C GLY A 105 -3.61 -27.18 -5.44
N ARG A 106 -2.94 -27.68 -4.39
CA ARG A 106 -2.38 -29.05 -4.37
C ARG A 106 -3.45 -30.15 -4.21
N ARG A 107 -4.65 -29.95 -4.76
CA ARG A 107 -5.67 -31.00 -4.89
C ARG A 107 -6.25 -30.96 -6.31
N PRO A 108 -5.65 -31.68 -7.28
CA PRO A 108 -6.31 -31.89 -8.56
C PRO A 108 -7.66 -32.55 -8.30
N TYR A 109 -8.71 -31.95 -8.85
CA TYR A 109 -10.09 -32.42 -8.85
C TYR A 109 -10.21 -33.77 -9.58
N ASN A 110 -9.76 -34.85 -8.96
CA ASN A 110 -10.26 -36.20 -9.22
C ASN A 110 -10.03 -37.20 -8.06
N ALA A 111 -9.64 -36.72 -6.88
CA ALA A 111 -9.74 -37.48 -5.66
C ALA A 111 -10.44 -36.59 -4.67
N THR A 112 -11.72 -36.84 -4.38
CA THR A 112 -12.35 -36.42 -3.13
C THR A 112 -11.67 -37.18 -1.99
N PRO A 113 -10.83 -36.54 -1.14
CA PRO A 113 -10.28 -37.19 0.05
C PRO A 113 -11.05 -36.73 1.30
N GLU A 114 -12.11 -35.93 1.14
CA GLU A 114 -12.99 -35.46 2.21
C GLU A 114 -13.89 -36.56 2.78
N ASN A 115 -13.82 -37.77 2.20
CA ASN A 115 -14.39 -38.95 2.83
C ASN A 115 -13.23 -39.78 3.39
N PRO A 116 -13.09 -39.90 4.73
CA PRO A 116 -12.19 -40.86 5.39
C PRO A 116 -12.33 -42.30 4.86
N TYR A 117 -13.44 -42.58 4.19
CA TYR A 117 -13.81 -43.83 3.57
C TYR A 117 -13.50 -43.93 2.06
N ALA A 118 -12.89 -42.92 1.42
CA ALA A 118 -12.69 -42.91 -0.04
C ALA A 118 -11.71 -44.01 -0.53
N ASN A 119 -10.76 -44.42 0.31
CA ASN A 119 -9.87 -45.57 0.07
C ASN A 119 -10.41 -46.87 0.68
N ALA A 120 -11.60 -46.87 1.28
CA ALA A 120 -12.27 -48.12 1.56
C ALA A 120 -12.77 -48.64 0.22
N THR A 121 -12.07 -49.63 -0.34
CA THR A 121 -12.62 -50.47 -1.40
C THR A 121 -14.02 -50.87 -0.94
N VAL A 122 -15.05 -50.32 -1.57
CA VAL A 122 -16.44 -50.71 -1.31
C VAL A 122 -16.61 -52.08 -1.95
N GLY A 123 -16.03 -53.09 -1.31
CA GLY A 123 -16.53 -54.45 -1.41
C GLY A 123 -17.97 -54.44 -0.86
N PRO A 124 -18.86 -55.28 -1.39
CA PRO A 124 -20.28 -55.26 -1.03
C PRO A 124 -20.40 -55.44 0.49
N THR A 125 -20.73 -54.37 1.21
CA THR A 125 -20.97 -54.41 2.64
C THR A 125 -22.37 -54.98 2.87
N PRO A 126 -22.54 -56.04 3.68
CA PRO A 126 -23.85 -56.43 4.14
C PRO A 126 -24.28 -55.41 5.19
N SER A 127 -25.41 -54.74 4.99
CA SER A 127 -26.01 -53.88 6.01
C SER A 127 -26.26 -54.68 7.29
N ALA A 128 -25.89 -54.12 8.45
CA ALA A 128 -26.09 -54.69 9.79
C ALA A 128 -27.58 -54.74 10.25
N PHE A 129 -28.52 -54.63 9.32
CA PHE A 129 -29.96 -54.66 9.55
C PHE A 129 -30.64 -55.57 8.51
N GLN A 130 -30.22 -56.83 8.44
CA GLN A 130 -31.00 -57.88 7.77
C GLN A 130 -31.51 -58.90 8.78
N PRO A 131 -32.81 -59.27 8.76
CA PRO A 131 -33.33 -60.35 9.57
C PRO A 131 -32.72 -61.68 9.09
N ARG A 132 -32.01 -62.34 10.02
CA ARG A 132 -31.71 -63.77 10.12
C ARG A 132 -32.20 -64.67 8.97
N GLN A 133 -31.25 -65.22 8.20
CA GLN A 133 -31.40 -66.51 7.51
C GLN A 133 -30.29 -67.48 7.99
N PRO A 134 -30.57 -68.78 8.15
CA PRO A 134 -29.65 -69.70 8.79
C PRO A 134 -28.71 -70.42 7.81
N ALA A 135 -27.60 -70.92 8.36
CA ALA A 135 -26.72 -72.00 7.90
C ALA A 135 -25.48 -71.63 7.06
N GLY A 136 -24.32 -71.64 7.73
CA GLY A 136 -22.98 -71.73 7.17
C GLY A 136 -21.95 -71.94 8.29
N PRO A 137 -20.93 -72.80 8.13
CA PRO A 137 -20.11 -73.30 9.23
C PRO A 137 -19.22 -72.22 9.85
N LEU A 138 -19.13 -72.26 11.18
CA LEU A 138 -18.38 -71.34 12.03
C LEU A 138 -16.86 -71.47 11.75
N THR A 139 -16.30 -70.51 11.03
CA THR A 139 -14.85 -70.25 10.98
C THR A 139 -14.53 -69.16 12.00
N THR A 140 -13.68 -69.48 12.97
CA THR A 140 -13.37 -68.66 14.16
C THR A 140 -12.17 -67.71 13.95
N GLY A 141 -11.75 -67.45 12.71
CA GLY A 141 -10.58 -66.61 12.42
C GLY A 141 -10.87 -65.27 11.72
N SER A 142 -11.97 -65.17 10.97
CA SER A 142 -12.21 -64.02 10.08
C SER A 142 -12.79 -62.77 10.75
N ALA A 143 -13.43 -62.92 11.92
CA ALA A 143 -14.03 -61.80 12.64
C ALA A 143 -13.00 -60.96 13.40
N ASP A 144 -11.95 -61.61 13.94
CA ASP A 144 -10.87 -60.93 14.65
C ASP A 144 -9.93 -60.20 13.68
N GLU A 145 -9.59 -60.81 12.53
CA GLU A 145 -8.81 -60.14 11.46
C GLU A 145 -9.52 -58.89 10.91
N MET A 146 -10.85 -58.93 10.73
CA MET A 146 -11.61 -57.74 10.35
C MET A 146 -11.55 -56.66 11.43
N ARG A 147 -11.78 -57.02 12.70
CA ARG A 147 -11.80 -56.07 13.82
C ARG A 147 -10.43 -55.40 14.01
N GLU A 148 -9.35 -56.16 13.86
CA GLU A 148 -7.99 -55.64 13.95
C GLU A 148 -7.66 -54.70 12.77
N ALA A 149 -8.07 -55.05 11.55
CA ALA A 149 -7.94 -54.18 10.38
C ALA A 149 -8.75 -52.87 10.51
N HIS A 150 -9.91 -52.90 11.18
CA HIS A 150 -10.70 -51.71 11.51
C HIS A 150 -9.98 -50.81 12.53
N ALA A 151 -9.37 -51.39 13.56
CA ALA A 151 -8.64 -50.63 14.58
C ALA A 151 -7.39 -49.94 14.01
N PHE A 152 -6.62 -50.62 13.16
CA PHE A 152 -5.47 -50.00 12.48
C PHE A 152 -5.88 -48.89 11.51
N ARG A 153 -7.05 -49.01 10.88
CA ARG A 153 -7.60 -47.96 10.02
C ARG A 153 -8.02 -46.73 10.84
N GLU A 154 -8.64 -46.91 11.99
CA GLU A 154 -9.00 -45.81 12.90
C GLU A 154 -7.76 -45.10 13.44
N GLN A 155 -6.72 -45.85 13.83
CA GLN A 155 -5.46 -45.26 14.29
C GLN A 155 -4.78 -44.44 13.18
N ASN A 156 -4.71 -44.97 11.96
CA ASN A 156 -4.16 -44.24 10.81
C ASN A 156 -5.02 -43.02 10.45
N PHE A 157 -6.35 -43.12 10.57
CA PHE A 157 -7.26 -42.00 10.35
C PHE A 157 -7.08 -40.92 11.41
N MET A 158 -6.95 -41.29 12.68
CA MET A 158 -6.68 -40.34 13.76
C MET A 158 -5.31 -39.66 13.60
N ALA A 159 -4.27 -40.42 13.21
CA ALA A 159 -2.94 -39.85 13.00
C ALA A 159 -2.92 -38.85 11.84
N THR A 160 -3.55 -39.19 10.71
CA THR A 160 -3.64 -38.31 9.54
C THR A 160 -4.53 -37.08 9.81
N THR A 161 -5.61 -37.25 10.58
CA THR A 161 -6.48 -36.13 10.97
C THR A 161 -5.78 -35.18 11.93
N ASN A 162 -5.03 -35.69 12.91
CA ASN A 162 -4.24 -34.84 13.81
C ASN A 162 -3.21 -34.01 13.03
N GLN A 163 -2.48 -34.63 12.11
CA GLN A 163 -1.52 -33.91 11.25
C GLN A 163 -2.20 -32.83 10.40
N ALA A 164 -3.38 -33.11 9.83
CA ALA A 164 -4.13 -32.13 9.06
C ALA A 164 -4.66 -30.97 9.94
N LEU A 165 -5.14 -31.26 11.15
CA LEU A 165 -5.60 -30.24 12.10
C LEU A 165 -4.47 -29.32 12.53
N ASP A 166 -3.28 -29.87 12.82
CA ASP A 166 -2.10 -29.08 13.18
C ASP A 166 -1.68 -28.12 12.05
N GLU A 167 -1.71 -28.60 10.80
CA GLU A 167 -1.46 -27.78 9.60
C GLU A 167 -2.50 -26.64 9.48
N TYR A 168 -3.79 -26.93 9.70
CA TYR A 168 -4.84 -25.90 9.67
C TYR A 168 -4.69 -24.87 10.79
N ILE A 169 -4.29 -25.30 11.99
CA ILE A 169 -4.06 -24.40 13.13
C ILE A 169 -2.86 -23.49 12.86
N ALA A 170 -1.74 -24.04 12.41
CA ALA A 170 -0.55 -23.27 12.05
C ALA A 170 -0.86 -22.22 10.97
N ARG A 171 -1.67 -22.60 9.98
CA ARG A 171 -2.13 -21.70 8.93
C ARG A 171 -3.09 -20.62 9.44
N GLY A 172 -4.01 -20.98 10.35
CA GLY A 172 -4.90 -20.03 11.01
C GLY A 172 -4.14 -18.99 11.82
N GLN A 173 -3.09 -19.40 12.53
CA GLN A 173 -2.19 -18.50 13.25
C GLN A 173 -1.45 -17.54 12.31
N ALA A 174 -0.96 -18.03 11.17
CA ALA A 174 -0.31 -17.19 10.16
C ALA A 174 -1.25 -16.12 9.57
N VAL A 175 -2.49 -16.49 9.26
CA VAL A 175 -3.51 -15.55 8.73
C VAL A 175 -3.89 -14.49 9.77
N LEU A 176 -4.06 -14.88 11.04
CA LEU A 176 -4.35 -13.93 12.12
C LEU A 176 -3.19 -12.97 12.37
N GLY A 177 -1.95 -13.45 12.29
CA GLY A 177 -0.75 -12.61 12.36
C GLY A 177 -0.71 -11.57 11.24
N ASP A 178 -1.02 -11.98 10.02
CA ASP A 178 -1.03 -11.10 8.84
C ASP A 178 -2.11 -10.02 8.93
N LEU A 179 -3.32 -10.36 9.38
CA LEU A 179 -4.38 -9.38 9.66
C LEU A 179 -3.97 -8.35 10.71
N GLY A 180 -3.23 -8.77 11.74
CA GLY A 180 -2.65 -7.88 12.74
C GLY A 180 -1.65 -6.90 12.12
N GLN A 181 -0.77 -7.39 11.24
CA GLN A 181 0.23 -6.59 10.55
C GLN A 181 -0.40 -5.58 9.57
N GLN A 182 -1.43 -5.99 8.82
CA GLN A 182 -2.19 -5.11 7.92
C GLN A 182 -2.88 -3.98 8.70
N ARG A 183 -3.46 -4.27 9.87
CA ARG A 183 -4.07 -3.25 10.73
C ARG A 183 -3.04 -2.20 11.18
N GLU A 184 -1.83 -2.64 11.54
CA GLU A 184 -0.76 -1.74 11.97
C GLU A 184 -0.26 -0.85 10.81
N MET A 185 -0.17 -1.42 9.60
CA MET A 185 0.15 -0.67 8.39
C MET A 185 -0.90 0.42 8.10
N LEU A 186 -2.19 0.09 8.17
CA LEU A 186 -3.28 1.06 7.93
C LEU A 186 -3.26 2.21 8.93
N LYS A 187 -2.99 1.93 10.22
CA LYS A 187 -2.82 2.99 11.24
C LYS A 187 -1.66 3.92 10.90
N ASN A 188 -0.52 3.36 10.48
CA ASN A 188 0.65 4.16 10.10
C ASN A 188 0.38 5.02 8.87
N THR A 189 -0.38 4.51 7.89
CA THR A 189 -0.82 5.29 6.72
C THR A 189 -1.76 6.42 7.13
N GLN A 190 -2.74 6.16 8.01
CA GLN A 190 -3.63 7.20 8.54
C GLN A 190 -2.84 8.31 9.26
N LYS A 191 -1.87 7.94 10.09
CA LYS A 191 -0.99 8.89 10.79
C LYS A 191 -0.16 9.72 9.82
N ARG A 192 0.34 9.12 8.74
CA ARG A 192 1.05 9.84 7.67
C ARG A 192 0.13 10.80 6.91
N LEU A 193 -1.10 10.40 6.60
CA LEU A 193 -2.09 11.26 5.94
C LEU A 193 -2.42 12.48 6.81
N TYR A 194 -2.59 12.29 8.12
CA TYR A 194 -2.80 13.40 9.06
C TYR A 194 -1.62 14.38 9.08
N ASN A 195 -0.38 13.87 9.05
CA ASN A 195 0.83 14.70 8.97
C ASN A 195 0.94 15.45 7.63
N VAL A 196 0.52 14.83 6.53
CA VAL A 196 0.45 15.48 5.20
C VAL A 196 -0.62 16.57 5.17
N ALA A 197 -1.79 16.33 5.76
CA ALA A 197 -2.83 17.34 5.90
C ALA A 197 -2.34 18.54 6.73
N ASN A 198 -1.58 18.29 7.81
CA ASN A 198 -1.03 19.34 8.64
C ASN A 198 0.06 20.16 7.90
N THR A 199 0.88 19.53 7.07
CA THR A 199 1.93 20.21 6.27
C THR A 199 1.38 20.95 5.05
N LEU A 200 0.26 20.48 4.48
CA LEU A 200 -0.51 21.21 3.48
C LEU A 200 -1.25 22.42 4.11
N GLY A 201 -1.75 22.30 5.34
CA GLY A 201 -2.33 23.40 6.11
C GLY A 201 -1.32 24.50 6.43
N VAL A 202 -0.13 24.14 6.90
CA VAL A 202 0.97 25.08 7.19
C VAL A 202 1.49 25.81 5.93
N SER A 203 1.40 25.20 4.75
CA SER A 203 1.72 25.87 3.49
C SER A 203 0.69 26.93 3.08
N GLY A 204 -0.58 26.75 3.46
CA GLY A 204 -1.65 27.74 3.23
C GLY A 204 -1.48 29.00 4.07
N ASP A 205 -1.07 28.88 5.33
CA ASP A 205 -0.83 30.02 6.21
C ASP A 205 0.41 30.82 5.79
N THR A 206 1.45 30.15 5.27
CA THR A 206 2.61 30.85 4.72
C THR A 206 2.25 31.62 3.44
N ILE A 207 1.43 31.02 2.56
CA ILE A 207 0.89 31.69 1.36
C ILE A 207 0.04 32.91 1.75
N ARG A 208 -0.84 32.78 2.74
CA ARG A 208 -1.66 33.90 3.25
C ARG A 208 -0.84 34.99 3.93
N MET A 209 0.24 34.62 4.62
CA MET A 209 1.17 35.59 5.23
C MET A 209 1.90 36.41 4.18
N VAL A 210 2.25 35.81 3.03
CA VAL A 210 2.90 36.51 1.91
C VAL A 210 1.91 37.43 1.18
N GLU A 211 0.68 36.98 0.95
CA GLU A 211 -0.38 37.79 0.34
C GLU A 211 -0.77 39.02 1.20
N ARG A 212 -0.56 38.93 2.53
CA ARG A 212 -0.70 40.09 3.43
C ARG A 212 0.40 41.14 3.22
N ARG A 213 1.66 40.71 3.05
CA ARG A 213 2.80 41.63 2.81
C ARG A 213 2.66 42.41 1.50
N ALA A 214 2.15 41.77 0.44
CA ALA A 214 1.91 42.46 -0.84
C ALA A 214 0.79 43.53 -0.74
N ARG A 215 -0.20 43.33 0.16
CA ARG A 215 -1.22 44.34 0.43
C ARG A 215 -0.69 45.50 1.28
N GLU A 216 0.14 45.19 2.27
CA GLU A 216 0.83 46.21 3.08
C GLU A 216 1.73 47.10 2.20
N ASP A 217 2.46 46.52 1.25
CA ASP A 217 3.35 47.26 0.34
C ASP A 217 2.58 48.25 -0.57
N LYS A 218 1.39 47.87 -1.04
CA LYS A 218 0.48 48.78 -1.78
C LYS A 218 0.05 49.99 -0.96
N TRP A 219 -0.18 49.80 0.34
CA TRP A 219 -0.55 50.89 1.25
C TRP A 219 0.62 51.85 1.49
N ILE A 220 1.83 51.32 1.66
CA ILE A 220 3.05 52.14 1.83
C ILE A 220 3.32 52.98 0.57
N PHE A 221 3.13 52.39 -0.62
CA PHE A 221 3.24 53.14 -1.89
C PHE A 221 2.26 54.31 -1.96
N PHE A 222 0.98 54.07 -1.67
CA PHE A 222 -0.05 55.12 -1.69
C PHE A 222 0.22 56.22 -0.66
N ALA A 223 0.68 55.85 0.54
CA ALA A 223 1.07 56.82 1.56
C ALA A 223 2.23 57.72 1.08
N GLY A 224 3.25 57.13 0.43
CA GLY A 224 4.36 57.88 -0.15
C GLY A 224 3.92 58.88 -1.23
N VAL A 225 2.97 58.49 -2.09
CA VAL A 225 2.40 59.39 -3.11
C VAL A 225 1.70 60.59 -2.48
N ILE A 226 0.89 60.37 -1.43
CA ILE A 226 0.17 61.45 -0.74
C ILE A 226 1.16 62.42 -0.09
N VAL A 227 2.18 61.91 0.60
CA VAL A 227 3.22 62.73 1.24
C VAL A 227 3.98 63.56 0.20
N PHE A 228 4.28 62.98 -0.97
CA PHE A 228 4.94 63.71 -2.06
C PHE A 228 4.10 64.89 -2.58
N PHE A 229 2.81 64.68 -2.82
CA PHE A 229 1.92 65.77 -3.23
C PHE A 229 1.76 66.86 -2.17
N LEU A 230 1.65 66.47 -0.89
CA LEU A 230 1.63 67.44 0.22
C LEU A 230 2.92 68.27 0.28
N PHE A 231 4.07 67.65 0.07
CA PHE A 231 5.35 68.35 0.01
C PHE A 231 5.40 69.35 -1.14
N CYS A 232 5.03 68.95 -2.36
CA CYS A 232 4.97 69.85 -3.51
C CYS A 232 4.00 71.03 -3.27
N TRP A 233 2.84 70.75 -2.66
CA TRP A 233 1.87 71.77 -2.30
C TRP A 233 2.43 72.78 -1.29
N LEU A 234 3.13 72.29 -0.25
CA LEU A 234 3.73 73.14 0.79
C LEU A 234 4.80 74.05 0.20
N VAL A 235 5.66 73.54 -0.69
CA VAL A 235 6.66 74.34 -1.40
C VAL A 235 6.00 75.43 -2.24
N LEU A 236 4.97 75.09 -3.03
CA LEU A 236 4.25 76.09 -3.84
C LEU A 236 3.52 77.14 -3.00
N HIS A 237 3.03 76.78 -1.82
CA HIS A 237 2.32 77.70 -0.93
C HIS A 237 3.27 78.65 -0.17
N TYR A 238 4.46 78.19 0.20
CA TYR A 238 5.42 79.01 0.95
C TYR A 238 6.37 79.83 0.06
N LEU A 239 6.60 79.42 -1.19
CA LEU A 239 7.49 80.11 -2.13
C LEU A 239 6.75 81.11 -3.06
N ARG A 240 5.43 81.25 -2.90
CA ARG A 240 4.56 82.18 -3.61
C ARG A 240 3.93 83.15 -2.63
#